data_AF-A0A6P6DI28-F1
#
_entry.id   AF-A0A6P6DI28-F1
#
_cell.length_a   1.000
_cell.length_b   1.000
_cell.length_c   1.000
_cell.angle_alpha   90.00
_cell.angle_beta   90.00
_cell.angle_gamma   90.00
#
_symmetry.space_group_name_H-M   'P 1'
#
loop_
_entity.id
_entity.type
_entity.pdbx_description
1 polymer ?
#
loop_
_entity_poly.entity_id
_entity_poly.type
_entity_poly.pdbx_seq_one_letter_code
_entity_poly.pdbx_strand_id
1 'polypeptide(L)'
;MDRTAGCVTGGEEIYLLCDKVQKDDIQIRFYEEEENGGIWEGFGDFSPTDVHRQFAIVFKTPKYKDINITKPASVFVQLRRKSDLETSEPKPFLYYPEIKDKEEVQRKRQKLMPNFSDSFGGGGGSGSAGTGGGSMFGGGGGTGGTGSAGPGYSFPHYGFPTYGGITFHPGTTKSNAGMKHGTINTECNQDPGGCDTSQNGEVTTATEAGKEPDESSSGKDGVPLTLALGAEDKDVELRDNLFLEKALELAKRHANALFDYAVTGDVKMLLAVQRHLTTVQDENGDSVLHLAVIHLHPQLVRDLLQVTSGLISEDIINMRNDLYQTPLHLAVITKQEDVVEDLLQAGADLSLLDRLGNSALHLAAKEGQDKILSILLKHQKAALLMDQPNREGLNAVHVAVTSNSLPCLLLLVAAGANVNAQEQKSGRTALHLAVEQDNVSLAGCLLLEGEAHVDSTTYDGTTPLHIAAGRGSTRLAALLKAAGADPLVENFEPLYDWDESWERASEDEGMVPGTTPLDMAASWQVFDILNGKPYEPEVTADDALAQGDMKQLSEEAKLQLYKLLEIPDPDRNWAMLAQKLGLGILNHAFRLSPAPAKTLMDNYEMSFETRTVSATAVWRPPSASSASRSP
;
A
#
# COMPACT_ATOMS: atom_id res chain seq x y z
N MET A 1 17.32 -18.26 22.30
CA MET A 1 15.97 -17.83 21.90
C MET A 1 16.07 -16.34 21.69
N ASP A 2 16.17 -15.94 20.44
CA ASP A 2 16.05 -14.55 19.97
C ASP A 2 14.61 -14.05 20.13
N ARG A 3 13.63 -14.93 19.87
CA ARG A 3 12.20 -14.71 20.06
C ARG A 3 11.66 -15.52 21.22
N THR A 4 10.79 -14.89 22.00
CA THR A 4 10.01 -15.50 23.10
C THR A 4 8.50 -15.48 22.84
N ALA A 5 8.09 -15.19 21.61
CA ALA A 5 6.69 -15.22 21.19
C ALA A 5 6.55 -15.49 19.67
N GLY A 6 5.35 -15.88 19.24
CA GLY A 6 4.98 -16.10 17.83
C GLY A 6 3.48 -16.39 17.65
N CYS A 7 3.02 -16.64 16.42
CA CYS A 7 1.62 -16.89 16.09
C CYS A 7 1.15 -18.33 16.41
N VAL A 8 -0.09 -18.50 16.86
CA VAL A 8 -0.76 -19.80 17.09
C VAL A 8 -0.73 -20.77 15.91
N THR A 9 -0.61 -20.27 14.67
CA THR A 9 -0.51 -21.11 13.47
C THR A 9 0.78 -21.93 13.41
N GLY A 10 1.82 -21.53 14.16
CA GLY A 10 3.16 -22.10 14.07
C GLY A 10 3.91 -21.69 12.80
N GLY A 11 5.08 -22.29 12.59
CA GLY A 11 5.91 -22.10 11.39
C GLY A 11 6.92 -20.94 11.46
N GLU A 12 7.00 -20.22 12.58
CA GLU A 12 7.99 -19.15 12.77
C GLU A 12 9.36 -19.70 13.14
N GLU A 13 10.40 -19.17 12.50
CA GLU A 13 11.80 -19.54 12.74
C GLU A 13 12.36 -18.85 14.00
N ILE A 14 12.96 -19.64 14.90
CA ILE A 14 13.54 -19.21 16.18
C ILE A 14 14.98 -19.72 16.28
N TYR A 15 15.87 -18.87 16.79
CA TYR A 15 17.28 -19.14 17.02
C TYR A 15 17.56 -19.45 18.50
N LEU A 16 18.01 -20.67 18.78
CA LEU A 16 18.29 -21.17 20.12
C LEU A 16 19.79 -21.45 20.29
N LEU A 17 20.46 -20.58 21.05
CA LEU A 17 21.86 -20.74 21.46
C LEU A 17 21.97 -21.72 22.63
N CYS A 18 22.96 -22.61 22.56
CA CYS A 18 23.23 -23.71 23.48
C CYS A 18 24.74 -23.84 23.73
N ASP A 19 25.13 -24.26 24.94
CA ASP A 19 26.55 -24.44 25.28
C ASP A 19 27.20 -25.65 24.58
N LYS A 20 26.41 -26.68 24.21
CA LYS A 20 26.83 -27.78 23.32
C LYS A 20 25.61 -28.56 22.81
N VAL A 21 25.60 -28.92 21.53
CA VAL A 21 24.51 -29.70 20.89
C VAL A 21 25.05 -30.90 20.13
N GLN A 22 24.47 -32.08 20.36
CA GLN A 22 24.60 -33.23 19.46
C GLN A 22 23.42 -33.21 18.48
N LYS A 23 23.70 -33.20 17.17
CA LYS A 23 22.70 -32.90 16.12
C LYS A 23 21.52 -33.87 16.12
N ASP A 24 21.80 -35.16 16.20
CA ASP A 24 20.80 -36.21 16.01
C ASP A 24 20.01 -36.53 17.29
N ASP A 25 20.59 -36.25 18.47
CA ASP A 25 20.09 -36.69 19.79
C ASP A 25 19.30 -35.60 20.54
N ILE A 26 18.83 -34.54 19.86
CA ILE A 26 18.07 -33.46 20.48
C ILE A 26 16.67 -33.26 19.87
N GLN A 27 15.72 -32.85 20.70
CA GLN A 27 14.34 -32.52 20.34
C GLN A 27 13.90 -31.26 21.13
N ILE A 28 13.12 -30.38 20.50
CA ILE A 28 12.62 -29.15 21.13
C ILE A 28 11.15 -29.36 21.48
N ARG A 29 10.80 -29.36 22.77
CA ARG A 29 9.46 -29.66 23.29
C ARG A 29 8.81 -28.39 23.84
N PHE A 30 7.72 -27.98 23.22
CA PHE A 30 6.75 -27.01 23.73
C PHE A 30 5.74 -27.79 24.57
N TYR A 31 5.35 -27.27 25.73
CA TYR A 31 4.35 -27.91 26.58
C TYR A 31 3.59 -26.91 27.46
N GLU A 32 2.38 -27.30 27.88
CA GLU A 32 1.53 -26.54 28.78
C GLU A 32 0.82 -27.50 29.73
N GLU A 33 0.73 -27.14 31.01
CA GLU A 33 0.07 -27.92 32.05
C GLU A 33 -1.33 -27.32 32.29
N GLU A 34 -2.37 -28.07 31.92
CA GLU A 34 -3.77 -27.65 32.05
C GLU A 34 -4.24 -27.80 33.51
N GLU A 35 -5.12 -26.90 33.97
CA GLU A 35 -5.69 -26.94 35.34
C GLU A 35 -6.40 -28.27 35.69
N ASN A 36 -6.76 -29.06 34.66
CA ASN A 36 -7.36 -30.40 34.79
C ASN A 36 -6.33 -31.55 34.91
N GLY A 37 -5.03 -31.25 34.98
CA GLY A 37 -3.95 -32.26 35.02
C GLY A 37 -3.60 -32.90 33.67
N GLY A 38 -4.10 -32.33 32.57
CA GLY A 38 -3.65 -32.66 31.22
C GLY A 38 -2.35 -31.94 30.88
N ILE A 39 -1.50 -32.53 30.04
CA ILE A 39 -0.32 -31.86 29.50
C ILE A 39 -0.43 -31.84 27.98
N TRP A 40 -0.50 -30.65 27.38
CA TRP A 40 -0.30 -30.50 25.94
C TRP A 40 1.20 -30.57 25.63
N GLU A 41 1.58 -31.21 24.53
CA GLU A 41 2.93 -31.12 23.99
C GLU A 41 2.93 -30.93 22.47
N GLY A 42 3.88 -30.14 21.98
CA GLY A 42 4.19 -29.93 20.58
C GLY A 42 5.70 -29.89 20.37
N PHE A 43 6.17 -30.23 19.17
CA PHE A 43 7.60 -30.32 18.90
C PHE A 43 8.04 -29.32 17.82
N GLY A 44 9.13 -28.61 18.08
CA GLY A 44 9.75 -27.72 17.09
C GLY A 44 10.41 -28.52 15.97
N ASP A 45 10.19 -28.10 14.73
CA ASP A 45 10.65 -28.80 13.53
C ASP A 45 11.98 -28.19 13.02
N PHE A 46 12.98 -29.03 12.73
CA PHE A 46 14.30 -28.62 12.24
C PHE A 46 15.06 -29.80 11.60
N SER A 47 15.89 -29.47 10.63
CA SER A 47 16.81 -30.41 9.95
C SER A 47 18.18 -30.45 10.65
N PRO A 48 18.96 -31.56 10.54
CA PRO A 48 20.35 -31.59 11.00
C PRO A 48 21.26 -30.52 10.38
N THR A 49 20.89 -29.94 9.25
CA THR A 49 21.55 -28.75 8.65
C THR A 49 21.48 -27.53 9.56
N ASP A 50 20.35 -27.36 10.24
CA ASP A 50 19.92 -26.12 10.91
C ASP A 50 20.59 -25.94 12.28
N VAL A 51 21.39 -26.93 12.69
CA VAL A 51 22.27 -26.87 13.86
C VAL A 51 23.64 -26.34 13.43
N HIS A 52 23.82 -25.02 13.50
CA HIS A 52 25.07 -24.35 13.13
C HIS A 52 26.15 -24.49 14.21
N ARG A 53 27.35 -24.91 13.79
CA ARG A 53 28.60 -24.95 14.58
C ARG A 53 28.54 -25.65 15.96
N GLN A 54 27.53 -26.49 16.21
CA GLN A 54 27.24 -27.17 17.50
C GLN A 54 26.76 -26.27 18.67
N PHE A 55 26.57 -24.96 18.45
CA PHE A 55 26.16 -24.00 19.49
C PHE A 55 24.86 -23.24 19.19
N ALA A 56 24.32 -23.33 17.97
CA ALA A 56 23.05 -22.71 17.59
C ALA A 56 22.13 -23.74 16.90
N ILE A 57 20.85 -23.68 17.20
CA ILE A 57 19.78 -24.44 16.54
C ILE A 57 18.78 -23.43 15.98
N VAL A 58 18.48 -23.51 14.68
CA VAL A 58 17.31 -22.85 14.08
C VAL A 58 16.19 -23.88 14.02
N PHE A 59 14.96 -23.49 14.39
CA PHE A 59 13.81 -24.39 14.32
C PHE A 59 12.51 -23.61 14.09
N LYS A 60 11.47 -24.31 13.61
CA LYS A 60 10.12 -23.77 13.38
C LYS A 60 9.18 -24.09 14.53
N THR A 61 8.43 -23.09 14.99
CA THR A 61 7.45 -23.26 16.08
C THR A 61 6.38 -24.29 15.71
N PRO A 62 5.99 -25.18 16.63
CA PRO A 62 4.81 -26.00 16.43
C PRO A 62 3.57 -25.12 16.40
N LYS A 63 2.52 -25.64 15.76
CA LYS A 63 1.17 -25.07 15.83
C LYS A 63 0.60 -25.27 17.24
N TYR A 64 0.04 -24.22 17.83
CA TYR A 64 -0.54 -24.27 19.17
C TYR A 64 -1.85 -25.09 19.18
N LYS A 65 -2.19 -25.67 20.34
CA LYS A 65 -3.36 -26.55 20.55
C LYS A 65 -4.64 -25.97 19.98
N ASP A 66 -4.99 -24.75 20.40
CA ASP A 66 -6.22 -24.06 20.03
C ASP A 66 -5.91 -22.82 19.19
N ILE A 67 -6.13 -22.92 17.87
CA ILE A 67 -5.82 -21.84 16.91
C ILE A 67 -6.68 -20.58 17.17
N ASN A 68 -7.84 -20.75 17.82
CA ASN A 68 -8.86 -19.71 17.98
C ASN A 68 -8.80 -19.00 19.35
N ILE A 69 -7.61 -18.82 19.95
CA ILE A 69 -7.50 -17.98 21.17
C ILE A 69 -7.87 -16.52 20.88
N THR A 70 -8.34 -15.81 21.91
CA THR A 70 -8.64 -14.37 21.85
C THR A 70 -7.68 -13.51 22.68
N LYS A 71 -6.74 -14.16 23.37
CA LYS A 71 -5.72 -13.57 24.25
C LYS A 71 -4.46 -14.41 24.15
N PRO A 72 -3.26 -13.87 24.39
CA PRO A 72 -2.03 -14.64 24.28
C PRO A 72 -2.00 -15.82 25.27
N ALA A 73 -1.58 -16.99 24.80
CA ALA A 73 -1.36 -18.19 25.62
C ALA A 73 0.13 -18.32 25.98
N SER A 74 0.46 -18.86 27.15
CA SER A 74 1.84 -18.95 27.65
C SER A 74 2.23 -20.41 27.87
N VAL A 75 3.14 -20.90 27.04
CA VAL A 75 3.66 -22.27 27.08
C VAL A 75 5.11 -22.27 27.54
N PHE A 76 5.64 -23.45 27.90
CA PHE A 76 7.04 -23.63 28.23
C PHE A 76 7.77 -24.39 27.11
N VAL A 77 9.01 -23.99 26.85
CA VAL A 77 9.90 -24.61 25.86
C VAL A 77 11.11 -25.19 26.56
N GLN A 78 11.37 -26.47 26.34
CA GLN A 78 12.50 -27.21 26.89
C GLN A 78 13.21 -28.01 25.79
N LEU A 79 14.53 -28.14 25.92
CA LEU A 79 15.31 -29.08 25.12
C LEU A 79 15.21 -30.46 25.79
N ARG A 80 15.03 -31.51 25.00
CA ARG A 80 15.00 -32.90 25.46
C ARG A 80 16.01 -33.73 24.66
N ARG A 81 16.84 -34.51 25.33
CA ARG A 81 17.72 -35.50 24.68
C ARG A 81 16.91 -36.74 24.29
N LYS A 82 17.16 -37.37 23.13
CA LYS A 82 16.39 -38.53 22.67
C LYS A 82 16.85 -39.85 23.33
N SER A 83 18.13 -39.95 23.69
CA SER A 83 18.77 -41.16 24.22
C SER A 83 18.42 -41.48 25.67
N ASP A 84 18.40 -40.49 26.56
CA ASP A 84 18.13 -40.66 28.01
C ASP A 84 16.91 -39.86 28.51
N LEU A 85 16.27 -39.08 27.63
CA LEU A 85 15.11 -38.23 27.92
C LEU A 85 15.38 -37.07 28.89
N GLU A 86 16.65 -36.73 29.17
CA GLU A 86 17.03 -35.58 30.00
C GLU A 86 16.49 -34.25 29.40
N THR A 87 16.00 -33.37 30.28
CA THR A 87 15.33 -32.10 29.93
C THR A 87 16.08 -30.89 30.46
N SER A 88 16.22 -29.84 29.65
CA SER A 88 16.76 -28.54 30.09
C SER A 88 15.80 -27.80 31.02
N GLU A 89 16.30 -26.72 31.64
CA GLU A 89 15.43 -25.71 32.26
C GLU A 89 14.37 -25.21 31.26
N PRO A 90 13.09 -25.10 31.66
CA PRO A 90 12.01 -24.62 30.79
C PRO A 90 12.04 -23.10 30.66
N LYS A 91 11.82 -22.59 29.44
CA LYS A 91 11.78 -21.16 29.13
C LYS A 91 10.38 -20.77 28.62
N PRO A 92 9.77 -19.67 29.11
CA PRO A 92 8.42 -19.29 28.69
C PRO A 92 8.39 -18.78 27.24
N PHE A 93 7.31 -19.09 26.53
CA PHE A 93 7.05 -18.66 25.17
C PHE A 93 5.56 -18.30 25.00
N LEU A 94 5.26 -17.22 24.28
CA LEU A 94 3.91 -16.68 24.13
C LEU A 94 3.34 -16.90 22.72
N TYR A 95 2.19 -17.57 22.63
CA TYR A 95 1.42 -17.66 21.39
C TYR A 95 0.40 -16.52 21.27
N TYR A 96 0.48 -15.76 20.19
CA TYR A 96 -0.47 -14.70 19.82
C TYR A 96 -1.54 -15.20 18.84
N PRO A 97 -2.78 -14.68 18.90
CA PRO A 97 -3.88 -15.09 18.00
C PRO A 97 -3.64 -14.71 16.54
N GLU A 98 -4.18 -15.52 15.62
CA GLU A 98 -4.14 -15.27 14.17
C GLU A 98 -5.09 -14.12 13.78
N ILE A 99 -4.52 -12.98 13.40
CA ILE A 99 -5.30 -11.87 12.82
C ILE A 99 -5.54 -12.16 11.34
N LYS A 100 -6.77 -12.58 10.99
CA LYS A 100 -7.16 -13.05 9.64
C LYS A 100 -7.38 -11.89 8.64
N ASP A 101 -6.30 -11.21 8.32
CA ASP A 101 -6.26 -9.88 7.72
C ASP A 101 -6.59 -9.80 6.20
N LYS A 102 -7.50 -10.66 5.70
CA LYS A 102 -7.95 -10.66 4.29
C LYS A 102 -9.43 -10.96 4.08
N GLU A 103 -10.08 -11.70 4.99
CA GLU A 103 -11.47 -12.14 4.83
C GLU A 103 -12.47 -11.12 5.38
N GLU A 104 -12.07 -10.35 6.40
CA GLU A 104 -12.89 -9.29 7.01
C GLU A 104 -13.33 -8.22 6.00
N VAL A 105 -12.41 -7.81 5.10
CA VAL A 105 -12.68 -6.83 4.03
C VAL A 105 -13.69 -7.38 3.01
N GLN A 106 -13.62 -8.66 2.67
CA GLN A 106 -14.55 -9.30 1.73
C GLN A 106 -15.93 -9.50 2.36
N ARG A 107 -15.98 -9.88 3.64
CA ARG A 107 -17.21 -9.97 4.45
C ARG A 107 -17.88 -8.60 4.63
N LYS A 108 -17.10 -7.52 4.81
CA LYS A 108 -17.58 -6.13 4.80
C LYS A 108 -18.12 -5.72 3.42
N ARG A 109 -17.50 -6.14 2.31
CA ARG A 109 -18.04 -5.96 0.93
C ARG A 109 -19.34 -6.70 0.66
N GLN A 110 -19.60 -7.84 1.33
CA GLN A 110 -20.75 -8.70 1.02
C GLN A 110 -22.00 -8.43 1.86
N LYS A 111 -21.90 -7.59 2.90
CA LYS A 111 -23.06 -7.06 3.63
C LYS A 111 -23.76 -5.98 2.80
N LEU A 112 -24.68 -6.40 1.93
CA LEU A 112 -25.74 -5.53 1.43
C LEU A 112 -26.50 -4.90 2.62
N MET A 113 -26.83 -3.62 2.49
CA MET A 113 -27.63 -2.89 3.49
C MET A 113 -28.98 -3.61 3.72
N PRO A 114 -29.53 -3.58 4.96
CA PRO A 114 -30.91 -3.99 5.16
C PRO A 114 -31.82 -3.15 4.27
N ASN A 115 -32.58 -3.79 3.38
CA ASN A 115 -33.62 -3.11 2.61
C ASN A 115 -34.66 -2.55 3.59
N PHE A 116 -34.71 -1.22 3.73
CA PHE A 116 -35.87 -0.54 4.26
C PHE A 116 -37.00 -0.70 3.23
N SER A 117 -37.83 -1.72 3.42
CA SER A 117 -39.06 -1.87 2.66
C SER A 117 -40.05 -0.78 3.08
N ASP A 118 -40.43 0.10 2.16
CA ASP A 118 -41.45 1.12 2.36
C ASP A 118 -42.82 0.47 2.68
N SER A 119 -43.05 0.23 3.97
CA SER A 119 -44.25 -0.44 4.46
C SER A 119 -45.36 0.59 4.76
N PHE A 120 -45.81 1.30 3.72
CA PHE A 120 -46.95 2.21 3.84
C PHE A 120 -47.88 2.20 2.62
N GLY A 121 -49.12 1.71 2.82
CA GLY A 121 -50.30 2.19 2.08
C GLY A 121 -50.45 1.76 0.62
N GLY A 122 -50.71 0.47 0.38
CA GLY A 122 -50.86 -0.12 -0.95
C GLY A 122 -52.05 0.35 -1.82
N GLY A 123 -52.15 -0.26 -3.01
CA GLY A 123 -53.21 0.00 -4.01
C GLY A 123 -52.88 -0.71 -5.34
N GLY A 124 -53.48 -1.87 -5.59
CA GLY A 124 -53.14 -2.71 -6.75
C GLY A 124 -53.72 -2.21 -8.08
N GLY A 125 -52.96 -2.38 -9.18
CA GLY A 125 -53.33 -1.87 -10.51
C GLY A 125 -52.66 -2.61 -11.69
N SER A 126 -53.09 -3.85 -11.92
CA SER A 126 -52.76 -4.72 -13.06
C SER A 126 -52.50 -4.03 -14.42
N GLY A 127 -51.46 -4.44 -15.15
CA GLY A 127 -51.59 -4.62 -16.61
C GLY A 127 -50.37 -4.50 -17.53
N SER A 128 -50.10 -5.58 -18.28
CA SER A 128 -49.51 -5.67 -19.64
C SER A 128 -48.10 -5.16 -19.97
N ALA A 129 -47.33 -6.09 -20.56
CA ALA A 129 -46.12 -5.87 -21.36
C ALA A 129 -46.35 -5.04 -22.64
N GLY A 130 -45.25 -4.59 -23.30
CA GLY A 130 -45.29 -4.11 -24.69
C GLY A 130 -44.05 -3.37 -25.23
N THR A 131 -43.12 -4.12 -25.82
CA THR A 131 -42.26 -3.79 -26.99
C THR A 131 -42.15 -2.35 -27.57
N GLY A 132 -40.92 -1.96 -27.96
CA GLY A 132 -40.67 -1.36 -29.29
C GLY A 132 -39.92 -0.01 -29.33
N GLY A 133 -38.72 0.01 -29.94
CA GLY A 133 -37.81 1.18 -30.00
C GLY A 133 -38.14 2.26 -31.05
N GLY A 134 -37.23 3.24 -31.25
CA GLY A 134 -37.41 4.26 -32.29
C GLY A 134 -36.61 5.58 -32.18
N SER A 135 -35.34 5.57 -32.60
CA SER A 135 -34.68 6.61 -33.43
C SER A 135 -34.74 8.14 -33.18
N MET A 136 -33.53 8.72 -33.16
CA MET A 136 -33.07 9.92 -33.93
C MET A 136 -33.18 11.38 -33.41
N PHE A 137 -32.25 12.18 -33.93
CA PHE A 137 -31.94 13.62 -33.71
C PHE A 137 -31.41 13.96 -32.29
N GLY A 138 -30.43 14.84 -32.09
CA GLY A 138 -29.70 15.78 -32.98
C GLY A 138 -29.94 17.23 -32.52
N GLY A 139 -28.97 18.15 -32.46
CA GLY A 139 -27.55 18.10 -32.84
C GLY A 139 -27.12 19.43 -33.48
N GLY A 140 -26.33 20.26 -32.78
CA GLY A 140 -25.87 21.58 -33.25
C GLY A 140 -26.10 22.70 -32.22
N GLY A 141 -25.23 23.71 -32.22
CA GLY A 141 -25.26 24.86 -31.30
C GLY A 141 -25.22 26.22 -32.00
N GLY A 142 -25.13 27.31 -31.24
CA GLY A 142 -25.04 28.68 -31.76
C GLY A 142 -24.43 29.65 -30.74
N THR A 143 -23.80 30.72 -31.22
CA THR A 143 -22.93 31.62 -30.42
C THR A 143 -23.28 33.10 -30.57
N GLY A 144 -22.96 33.89 -29.52
CA GLY A 144 -22.77 35.34 -29.61
C GLY A 144 -23.93 36.23 -29.16
N GLY A 145 -23.61 37.33 -28.47
CA GLY A 145 -24.58 38.37 -28.06
C GLY A 145 -24.11 39.21 -26.88
N THR A 146 -23.45 40.35 -27.14
CA THR A 146 -22.92 41.27 -26.11
C THR A 146 -23.94 42.31 -25.65
N GLY A 147 -23.93 42.70 -24.36
CA GLY A 147 -24.08 44.13 -24.01
C GLY A 147 -24.84 44.56 -22.74
N SER A 148 -24.09 45.22 -21.85
CA SER A 148 -24.48 46.44 -21.10
C SER A 148 -24.98 46.37 -19.64
N ALA A 149 -24.55 47.41 -18.89
CA ALA A 149 -25.02 47.96 -17.61
C ALA A 149 -24.99 47.09 -16.32
N GLY A 150 -24.41 47.67 -15.25
CA GLY A 150 -24.57 47.27 -13.85
C GLY A 150 -25.72 48.03 -13.15
N PRO A 151 -25.69 48.28 -11.81
CA PRO A 151 -24.50 48.43 -10.95
C PRO A 151 -24.30 47.30 -9.93
N GLY A 152 -23.15 47.32 -9.26
CA GLY A 152 -22.69 46.22 -8.40
C GLY A 152 -23.10 46.31 -6.92
N TYR A 153 -22.75 45.24 -6.19
CA TYR A 153 -22.72 45.17 -4.74
C TYR A 153 -21.33 44.70 -4.27
N SER A 154 -20.76 45.39 -3.29
CA SER A 154 -19.53 44.95 -2.62
C SER A 154 -19.87 43.91 -1.55
N PHE A 155 -19.20 42.75 -1.58
CA PHE A 155 -19.21 41.84 -0.44
C PHE A 155 -18.27 42.37 0.65
N PRO A 156 -18.73 42.51 1.91
CA PRO A 156 -17.90 43.00 3.00
C PRO A 156 -16.90 41.92 3.45
N HIS A 157 -15.64 42.31 3.53
CA HIS A 157 -14.54 41.48 4.03
C HIS A 157 -14.67 41.31 5.56
N TYR A 158 -15.29 40.21 6.00
CA TYR A 158 -15.33 39.84 7.41
C TYR A 158 -14.01 39.20 7.84
N GLY A 159 -13.17 39.97 8.53
CA GLY A 159 -11.99 39.45 9.21
C GLY A 159 -12.37 38.68 10.47
N PHE A 160 -11.79 37.50 10.66
CA PHE A 160 -11.88 36.76 11.92
C PHE A 160 -10.98 37.42 12.99
N PRO A 161 -11.45 37.56 14.25
CA PRO A 161 -10.60 37.99 15.35
C PRO A 161 -9.61 36.88 15.75
N THR A 162 -8.41 37.30 16.16
CA THR A 162 -7.30 36.40 16.50
C THR A 162 -7.27 35.99 17.98
N TYR A 163 -6.62 34.85 18.25
CA TYR A 163 -6.20 34.33 19.57
C TYR A 163 -7.27 33.75 20.53
N GLY A 164 -6.87 32.65 21.21
CA GLY A 164 -7.68 31.93 22.20
C GLY A 164 -7.37 30.43 22.25
N GLY A 165 -6.09 30.05 22.45
CA GLY A 165 -5.64 28.66 22.27
C GLY A 165 -6.17 27.67 23.31
N ILE A 166 -6.49 26.44 22.86
CA ILE A 166 -6.88 25.32 23.72
C ILE A 166 -5.83 24.21 23.61
N THR A 167 -4.77 24.30 24.41
CA THR A 167 -3.70 23.27 24.45
C THR A 167 -4.12 22.09 25.32
N PHE A 168 -4.53 20.98 24.71
CA PHE A 168 -4.60 19.70 25.40
C PHE A 168 -3.22 19.04 25.39
N HIS A 169 -2.66 18.76 26.57
CA HIS A 169 -1.42 18.02 26.69
C HIS A 169 -1.65 16.52 26.44
N PRO A 170 -0.75 15.82 25.70
CA PRO A 170 -0.85 14.37 25.52
C PRO A 170 -0.56 13.66 26.85
N GLY A 171 -1.60 13.06 27.44
CA GLY A 171 -1.49 12.30 28.69
C GLY A 171 -0.70 11.00 28.50
N THR A 172 0.38 10.82 29.26
CA THR A 172 1.26 9.65 29.17
C THR A 172 0.56 8.35 29.57
N THR A 173 0.76 7.29 28.80
CA THR A 173 0.25 5.94 29.07
C THR A 173 0.87 5.31 30.33
N LYS A 174 0.04 4.71 31.21
CA LYS A 174 0.50 3.75 32.23
C LYS A 174 -0.62 2.84 32.79
N SER A 175 -0.80 1.71 32.10
CA SER A 175 -1.02 0.35 32.65
C SER A 175 -1.97 0.08 33.84
N ASN A 176 -2.92 -0.83 33.55
CA ASN A 176 -3.37 -1.99 34.34
C ASN A 176 -4.47 -1.88 35.42
N ALA A 177 -5.13 -3.03 35.56
CA ALA A 177 -6.19 -3.45 36.49
C ALA A 177 -7.60 -2.81 36.29
N GLY A 178 -8.71 -3.57 36.26
CA GLY A 178 -8.84 -5.03 36.11
C GLY A 178 -9.91 -5.71 36.95
N MET A 179 -11.19 -5.32 36.83
CA MET A 179 -12.31 -6.05 37.45
C MET A 179 -13.11 -6.83 36.40
N LYS A 180 -13.09 -8.17 36.51
CA LYS A 180 -14.03 -9.08 35.84
C LYS A 180 -15.25 -9.31 36.75
N HIS A 181 -16.41 -9.62 36.18
CA HIS A 181 -17.56 -10.16 36.92
C HIS A 181 -18.11 -11.44 36.26
N GLY A 182 -18.70 -12.32 37.09
CA GLY A 182 -19.13 -13.69 36.75
C GLY A 182 -18.10 -14.73 37.22
N THR A 183 -18.47 -15.82 37.90
CA THR A 183 -19.77 -16.39 38.36
C THR A 183 -19.56 -17.02 39.77
N ILE A 184 -20.45 -17.72 40.49
CA ILE A 184 -21.74 -18.43 40.24
C ILE A 184 -22.68 -18.27 41.49
N ASN A 185 -23.53 -19.27 41.80
CA ASN A 185 -24.31 -19.52 43.03
C ASN A 185 -25.59 -18.66 43.22
N THR A 186 -26.80 -19.23 43.36
CA THR A 186 -27.24 -20.65 43.34
C THR A 186 -28.70 -20.77 42.84
N GLU A 187 -29.21 -22.01 42.73
CA GLU A 187 -30.57 -22.45 42.35
C GLU A 187 -31.69 -21.79 43.19
N CYS A 188 -32.98 -21.75 42.81
CA CYS A 188 -33.81 -22.80 42.18
C CYS A 188 -35.13 -22.25 41.56
N ASN A 189 -35.82 -23.06 40.76
CA ASN A 189 -37.15 -22.78 40.17
C ASN A 189 -38.27 -23.58 40.84
N GLN A 190 -39.36 -22.93 41.30
CA GLN A 190 -40.77 -23.45 41.22
C GLN A 190 -41.81 -22.49 41.82
N ASP A 191 -42.86 -22.19 41.04
CA ASP A 191 -44.21 -21.80 41.47
C ASP A 191 -45.02 -23.04 41.93
N PRO A 192 -46.32 -22.97 42.34
CA PRO A 192 -47.19 -21.81 42.62
C PRO A 192 -47.90 -21.85 44.00
N GLY A 193 -48.72 -20.82 44.30
CA GLY A 193 -49.73 -20.88 45.35
C GLY A 193 -50.73 -19.72 45.27
N GLY A 194 -51.96 -20.00 44.83
CA GLY A 194 -53.03 -18.98 44.70
C GLY A 194 -54.20 -19.22 45.64
N CYS A 195 -55.14 -18.26 45.69
CA CYS A 195 -56.43 -18.45 46.34
C CYS A 195 -57.55 -17.78 45.53
N ASP A 196 -58.56 -18.57 45.20
CA ASP A 196 -59.79 -18.13 44.55
C ASP A 196 -60.95 -18.72 45.34
N THR A 197 -61.85 -17.90 45.87
CA THR A 197 -63.21 -18.35 46.25
C THR A 197 -64.14 -17.16 46.44
N SER A 198 -65.39 -17.32 46.01
CA SER A 198 -66.41 -16.29 45.97
C SER A 198 -67.49 -16.50 47.05
N GLN A 199 -68.15 -15.42 47.48
CA GLN A 199 -69.58 -15.17 47.17
C GLN A 199 -70.20 -13.97 47.94
N ASN A 200 -70.95 -13.16 47.18
CA ASN A 200 -72.25 -12.54 47.46
C ASN A 200 -72.44 -11.55 48.66
N GLY A 201 -73.01 -10.37 48.36
CA GLY A 201 -73.47 -9.38 49.35
C GLY A 201 -74.00 -8.07 48.73
N GLU A 202 -75.30 -8.02 48.41
CA GLU A 202 -76.07 -6.85 47.92
C GLU A 202 -76.39 -5.82 49.06
N VAL A 203 -76.82 -4.54 48.90
CA VAL A 203 -77.26 -3.73 47.73
C VAL A 203 -77.23 -2.18 48.00
N THR A 204 -76.91 -1.35 46.98
CA THR A 204 -77.17 0.13 46.84
C THR A 204 -76.62 1.13 47.91
N THR A 205 -76.44 2.45 47.70
CA THR A 205 -76.99 3.44 46.71
C THR A 205 -75.97 4.49 46.21
N ALA A 206 -76.06 4.85 44.91
CA ALA A 206 -76.13 6.20 44.27
C ALA A 206 -75.58 7.49 44.94
N THR A 207 -75.10 8.55 44.25
CA THR A 207 -74.76 8.87 42.83
C THR A 207 -74.10 10.27 42.73
N GLU A 208 -73.16 10.48 41.77
CA GLU A 208 -72.91 11.73 40.98
C GLU A 208 -72.61 13.09 41.68
N ALA A 209 -72.16 14.18 41.01
CA ALA A 209 -71.20 14.40 39.90
C ALA A 209 -70.92 15.93 39.71
N GLY A 210 -69.88 16.31 38.95
CA GLY A 210 -69.72 17.66 38.36
C GLY A 210 -68.60 18.56 38.92
N LYS A 211 -68.16 19.63 38.21
CA LYS A 211 -67.30 19.67 37.00
C LYS A 211 -66.95 21.14 36.61
N GLU A 212 -65.65 21.49 36.63
CA GLU A 212 -65.00 22.67 35.96
C GLU A 212 -65.50 24.10 36.37
N PRO A 213 -64.85 25.22 35.94
CA PRO A 213 -63.47 25.60 36.27
C PRO A 213 -63.30 27.12 36.64
N ASP A 214 -62.07 27.65 36.50
CA ASP A 214 -61.65 29.06 36.24
C ASP A 214 -61.31 30.10 37.34
N GLU A 215 -60.50 31.07 36.89
CA GLU A 215 -60.12 32.42 37.38
C GLU A 215 -59.33 32.71 38.70
N SER A 216 -58.00 32.79 38.53
CA SER A 216 -57.21 34.06 38.62
C SER A 216 -56.81 34.77 39.96
N SER A 217 -55.72 35.55 39.82
CA SER A 217 -55.35 36.80 40.55
C SER A 217 -54.46 36.78 41.82
N SER A 218 -53.25 37.34 41.63
CA SER A 218 -52.49 38.29 42.49
C SER A 218 -52.38 38.13 44.03
N GLY A 219 -51.14 38.16 44.52
CA GLY A 219 -50.77 38.54 45.90
C GLY A 219 -49.26 38.43 46.13
N LYS A 220 -48.65 39.35 46.89
CA LYS A 220 -47.22 39.32 47.28
C LYS A 220 -47.06 39.38 48.80
N ASP A 221 -45.81 39.23 49.24
CA ASP A 221 -45.24 39.45 50.58
C ASP A 221 -45.27 38.23 51.53
N GLY A 222 -44.16 37.85 52.20
CA GLY A 222 -42.78 38.30 51.99
C GLY A 222 -41.77 37.91 53.08
N VAL A 223 -40.55 37.54 52.65
CA VAL A 223 -39.26 37.56 53.42
C VAL A 223 -39.15 36.56 54.61
N PRO A 224 -37.94 36.21 55.12
CA PRO A 224 -37.03 35.25 54.49
C PRO A 224 -36.64 34.05 55.40
N LEU A 225 -35.99 33.05 54.81
CA LEU A 225 -34.97 32.24 55.52
C LEU A 225 -33.73 32.07 54.63
N THR A 226 -32.65 32.77 54.99
CA THR A 226 -31.33 32.61 54.37
C THR A 226 -30.65 31.35 54.89
N LEU A 227 -30.48 30.35 54.03
CA LEU A 227 -29.53 29.26 54.23
C LEU A 227 -28.26 29.58 53.42
N ALA A 228 -27.11 29.59 54.10
CA ALA A 228 -25.84 29.97 53.49
C ALA A 228 -25.27 28.79 52.68
N LEU A 229 -25.48 28.80 51.36
CA LEU A 229 -24.70 27.98 50.44
C LEU A 229 -23.24 28.47 50.40
N GLY A 230 -22.32 27.54 50.20
CA GLY A 230 -20.90 27.81 50.23
C GLY A 230 -20.44 28.68 49.06
N ALA A 231 -19.24 29.24 49.15
CA ALA A 231 -18.63 29.92 48.01
C ALA A 231 -18.34 28.95 46.83
N GLU A 232 -18.34 27.64 47.08
CA GLU A 232 -18.06 26.58 46.10
C GLU A 232 -19.28 26.21 45.24
N ASP A 233 -20.51 26.26 45.78
CA ASP A 233 -21.73 25.91 45.04
C ASP A 233 -21.98 26.84 43.85
N LYS A 234 -21.67 28.13 44.00
CA LYS A 234 -21.88 29.14 42.95
C LYS A 234 -20.98 28.94 41.74
N ASP A 235 -19.77 28.41 41.93
CA ASP A 235 -18.85 28.08 40.84
C ASP A 235 -19.32 26.84 40.07
N VAL A 236 -20.12 25.95 40.68
CA VAL A 236 -20.79 24.85 39.97
C VAL A 236 -21.99 25.38 39.18
N GLU A 237 -22.87 26.14 39.83
CA GLU A 237 -24.06 26.71 39.20
C GLU A 237 -23.71 27.66 38.02
N LEU A 238 -22.62 28.42 38.12
CA LEU A 238 -22.08 29.21 36.99
C LEU A 238 -21.53 28.36 35.85
N ARG A 239 -20.89 27.22 36.14
CA ARG A 239 -20.37 26.30 35.11
C ARG A 239 -21.50 25.59 34.37
N ASP A 240 -22.54 25.17 35.07
CA ASP A 240 -23.70 24.50 34.48
C ASP A 240 -24.49 25.45 33.57
N ASN A 241 -24.69 26.70 33.98
CA ASN A 241 -25.27 27.75 33.13
C ASN A 241 -24.39 28.04 31.89
N LEU A 242 -23.07 28.15 32.05
CA LEU A 242 -22.13 28.37 30.94
C LEU A 242 -22.06 27.17 29.98
N PHE A 243 -22.22 25.95 30.47
CA PHE A 243 -22.35 24.75 29.64
C PHE A 243 -23.65 24.77 28.84
N LEU A 244 -24.78 25.08 29.49
CA LEU A 244 -26.09 25.13 28.86
C LEU A 244 -26.17 26.23 27.79
N GLU A 245 -25.58 27.40 28.04
CA GLU A 245 -25.47 28.48 27.05
C GLU A 245 -24.66 28.05 25.81
N LYS A 246 -23.50 27.39 26.01
CA LYS A 246 -22.69 26.85 24.91
C LYS A 246 -23.41 25.75 24.13
N ALA A 247 -24.13 24.86 24.81
CA ALA A 247 -24.92 23.80 24.18
C ALA A 247 -26.08 24.37 23.33
N LEU A 248 -26.76 25.40 23.83
CA LEU A 248 -27.86 26.08 23.12
C LEU A 248 -27.35 26.85 21.90
N GLU A 249 -26.23 27.56 22.01
CA GLU A 249 -25.59 28.25 20.88
C GLU A 249 -25.05 27.26 19.83
N LEU A 250 -24.55 26.09 20.23
CA LEU A 250 -24.18 25.00 19.29
C LEU A 250 -25.42 24.43 18.58
N ALA A 251 -26.50 24.12 19.33
CA ALA A 251 -27.76 23.63 18.76
C ALA A 251 -28.37 24.62 17.75
N LYS A 252 -28.32 25.91 18.06
CA LYS A 252 -28.75 27.01 17.18
C LYS A 252 -27.92 27.09 15.89
N ARG A 253 -26.61 26.85 15.95
CA ARG A 253 -25.75 26.78 14.74
C ARG A 253 -26.10 25.57 13.87
N HIS A 254 -26.38 24.41 14.45
CA HIS A 254 -26.86 23.25 13.70
C HIS A 254 -28.26 23.49 13.09
N ALA A 255 -29.18 24.13 13.81
CA ALA A 255 -30.50 24.49 13.29
C ALA A 255 -30.42 25.46 12.11
N ASN A 256 -29.55 26.48 12.20
CA ASN A 256 -29.30 27.42 11.09
C ASN A 256 -28.72 26.69 9.87
N ALA A 257 -27.68 25.85 10.05
CA ALA A 257 -27.08 25.11 8.94
C ALA A 257 -28.05 24.10 8.29
N LEU A 258 -28.98 23.52 9.06
CA LEU A 258 -30.05 22.68 8.53
C LEU A 258 -31.07 23.48 7.71
N PHE A 259 -31.37 24.71 8.12
CA PHE A 259 -32.21 25.63 7.34
C PHE A 259 -31.49 26.08 6.05
N ASP A 260 -30.22 26.47 6.14
CA ASP A 260 -29.42 26.86 4.97
C ASP A 260 -29.27 25.70 3.98
N TYR A 261 -29.08 24.46 4.47
CA TYR A 261 -29.12 23.25 3.65
C TYR A 261 -30.48 23.04 2.97
N ALA A 262 -31.59 23.21 3.70
CA ALA A 262 -32.94 23.07 3.14
C ALA A 262 -33.27 24.15 2.07
N VAL A 263 -32.61 25.31 2.12
CA VAL A 263 -32.76 26.40 1.14
C VAL A 263 -31.82 26.24 -0.07
N THR A 264 -30.59 25.74 0.13
CA THR A 264 -29.53 25.69 -0.90
C THR A 264 -29.34 24.33 -1.56
N GLY A 265 -29.65 23.24 -0.85
CA GLY A 265 -29.26 21.88 -1.18
C GLY A 265 -27.77 21.55 -0.95
N ASP A 266 -26.96 22.49 -0.44
CA ASP A 266 -25.51 22.29 -0.31
C ASP A 266 -25.15 21.60 1.02
N VAL A 267 -24.74 20.33 0.92
CA VAL A 267 -24.31 19.48 2.05
C VAL A 267 -23.15 20.10 2.84
N LYS A 268 -22.32 20.95 2.22
CA LYS A 268 -21.20 21.63 2.89
C LYS A 268 -21.65 22.55 4.02
N MET A 269 -22.88 23.08 3.98
CA MET A 269 -23.42 23.88 5.09
C MET A 269 -23.54 23.06 6.38
N LEU A 270 -23.93 21.78 6.28
CA LEU A 270 -23.99 20.85 7.42
C LEU A 270 -22.58 20.46 7.90
N LEU A 271 -21.71 20.09 6.95
CA LEU A 271 -20.33 19.67 7.23
C LEU A 271 -19.51 20.79 7.89
N ALA A 272 -19.74 22.06 7.53
CA ALA A 272 -19.02 23.21 8.09
C ALA A 272 -19.20 23.36 9.60
N VAL A 273 -20.42 23.16 10.14
CA VAL A 273 -20.66 23.19 11.59
C VAL A 273 -20.08 21.92 12.26
N GLN A 274 -20.12 20.79 11.56
CA GLN A 274 -19.58 19.50 12.02
C GLN A 274 -18.07 19.33 11.80
N ARG A 275 -17.34 20.36 11.33
CA ARG A 275 -15.89 20.31 11.06
C ARG A 275 -15.07 19.74 12.23
N HIS A 276 -15.47 20.03 13.46
CA HIS A 276 -14.85 19.53 14.70
C HIS A 276 -14.96 18.00 14.90
N LEU A 277 -15.83 17.31 14.16
CA LEU A 277 -15.96 15.85 14.17
C LEU A 277 -15.10 15.17 13.10
N THR A 278 -14.55 15.90 12.12
CA THR A 278 -13.72 15.31 11.04
C THR A 278 -12.39 14.75 11.53
N THR A 279 -11.94 15.17 12.72
CA THR A 279 -10.78 14.65 13.45
C THR A 279 -11.09 13.42 14.32
N VAL A 280 -12.34 12.99 14.42
CA VAL A 280 -12.70 11.78 15.17
C VAL A 280 -12.33 10.55 14.33
N GLN A 281 -11.69 9.58 14.99
CA GLN A 281 -11.24 8.32 14.42
C GLN A 281 -12.13 7.16 14.88
N ASP A 282 -12.23 6.11 14.08
CA ASP A 282 -12.99 4.90 14.40
C ASP A 282 -12.15 3.83 15.16
N GLU A 283 -12.66 2.60 15.26
CA GLU A 283 -11.99 1.46 15.91
C GLU A 283 -10.66 1.04 15.25
N ASN A 284 -10.34 1.55 14.06
CA ASN A 284 -9.14 1.24 13.26
C ASN A 284 -8.19 2.46 13.16
N GLY A 285 -8.54 3.58 13.78
CA GLY A 285 -7.87 4.86 13.60
C GLY A 285 -8.29 5.62 12.32
N ASP A 286 -9.28 5.16 11.56
CA ASP A 286 -9.70 5.81 10.33
C ASP A 286 -10.56 7.04 10.62
N SER A 287 -10.16 8.22 10.13
CA SER A 287 -10.97 9.43 10.22
C SER A 287 -12.06 9.50 9.14
N VAL A 288 -12.99 10.45 9.25
CA VAL A 288 -14.06 10.66 8.23
C VAL A 288 -13.50 10.76 6.81
N LEU A 289 -12.31 11.35 6.64
CA LEU A 289 -11.63 11.47 5.34
C LEU A 289 -11.03 10.14 4.88
N HIS A 290 -10.51 9.29 5.78
CA HIS A 290 -10.07 7.93 5.44
C HIS A 290 -11.27 7.10 4.95
N LEU A 291 -12.39 7.13 5.68
CA LEU A 291 -13.61 6.40 5.34
C LEU A 291 -14.20 6.84 3.99
N ALA A 292 -14.21 8.14 3.69
CA ALA A 292 -14.67 8.66 2.40
C ALA A 292 -13.81 8.14 1.21
N VAL A 293 -12.50 7.98 1.42
CA VAL A 293 -11.58 7.38 0.45
C VAL A 293 -11.82 5.86 0.34
N ILE A 294 -11.89 5.13 1.46
CA ILE A 294 -12.10 3.66 1.51
C ILE A 294 -13.41 3.25 0.83
N HIS A 295 -14.48 4.03 1.00
CA HIS A 295 -15.79 3.78 0.39
C HIS A 295 -15.95 4.31 -1.04
N LEU A 296 -14.88 4.85 -1.65
CA LEU A 296 -14.86 5.37 -3.02
C LEU A 296 -15.88 6.50 -3.25
N HIS A 297 -15.83 7.54 -2.41
CA HIS A 297 -16.76 8.68 -2.46
C HIS A 297 -16.04 10.00 -2.80
N PRO A 298 -15.57 10.19 -4.05
CA PRO A 298 -14.72 11.32 -4.43
C PRO A 298 -15.38 12.69 -4.22
N GLN A 299 -16.70 12.80 -4.45
CA GLN A 299 -17.41 14.07 -4.22
C GLN A 299 -17.46 14.42 -2.72
N LEU A 300 -17.65 13.43 -1.84
CA LEU A 300 -17.59 13.65 -0.39
C LEU A 300 -16.18 14.05 0.05
N VAL A 301 -15.13 13.48 -0.55
CA VAL A 301 -13.74 13.93 -0.32
C VAL A 301 -13.58 15.40 -0.73
N ARG A 302 -14.02 15.80 -1.92
CA ARG A 302 -13.97 17.21 -2.38
C ARG A 302 -14.73 18.17 -1.46
N ASP A 303 -15.94 17.81 -1.04
CA ASP A 303 -16.74 18.63 -0.13
C ASP A 303 -16.10 18.74 1.26
N LEU A 304 -15.53 17.65 1.78
CA LEU A 304 -14.75 17.66 3.03
C LEU A 304 -13.51 18.55 2.90
N LEU A 305 -12.72 18.43 1.83
CA LEU A 305 -11.52 19.24 1.61
C LEU A 305 -11.85 20.73 1.43
N GLN A 306 -12.95 21.06 0.74
CA GLN A 306 -13.41 22.45 0.63
C GLN A 306 -13.78 23.01 2.01
N VAL A 307 -14.45 22.22 2.85
CA VAL A 307 -14.86 22.60 4.21
C VAL A 307 -13.69 22.63 5.22
N THR A 308 -12.65 21.81 5.05
CA THR A 308 -11.46 21.78 5.93
C THR A 308 -10.35 22.76 5.53
N SER A 309 -10.44 23.39 4.35
CA SER A 309 -9.56 24.50 3.96
C SER A 309 -9.51 25.62 5.04
N GLY A 310 -8.38 26.35 5.13
CA GLY A 310 -8.23 27.52 6.01
C GLY A 310 -7.27 27.33 7.20
N LEU A 311 -7.66 26.57 8.24
CA LEU A 311 -6.97 26.63 9.56
C LEU A 311 -6.59 25.29 10.22
N ILE A 312 -7.09 24.15 9.72
CA ILE A 312 -6.83 22.80 10.27
C ILE A 312 -6.64 21.80 9.11
N SER A 313 -6.19 22.29 7.95
CA SER A 313 -6.18 21.50 6.69
C SER A 313 -5.14 20.39 6.77
N GLU A 314 -3.90 20.74 7.10
CA GLU A 314 -2.78 19.80 7.09
C GLU A 314 -2.94 18.69 8.14
N ASP A 315 -3.34 19.01 9.38
CA ASP A 315 -3.52 18.01 10.46
C ASP A 315 -4.59 16.96 10.13
N ILE A 316 -5.67 17.34 9.42
CA ILE A 316 -6.77 16.43 9.04
C ILE A 316 -6.39 15.59 7.81
N ILE A 317 -5.78 16.24 6.80
CA ILE A 317 -5.39 15.58 5.54
C ILE A 317 -4.23 14.61 5.76
N ASN A 318 -3.34 14.91 6.71
CA ASN A 318 -2.15 14.11 7.04
C ASN A 318 -2.32 13.23 8.30
N MET A 319 -3.54 13.17 8.84
CA MET A 319 -3.90 12.24 9.92
C MET A 319 -3.59 10.79 9.50
N ARG A 320 -3.19 9.94 10.46
CA ARG A 320 -2.80 8.54 10.21
C ARG A 320 -3.63 7.58 11.06
N ASN A 321 -4.06 6.47 10.45
CA ASN A 321 -4.73 5.35 11.12
C ASN A 321 -3.74 4.39 11.81
N ASP A 322 -4.22 3.27 12.38
CA ASP A 322 -3.39 2.28 13.10
C ASP A 322 -2.43 1.47 12.19
N LEU A 323 -2.62 1.53 10.88
CA LEU A 323 -1.68 1.06 9.86
C LEU A 323 -0.67 2.16 9.44
N TYR A 324 -0.68 3.29 10.14
CA TYR A 324 0.09 4.50 9.85
C TYR A 324 -0.14 5.09 8.45
N GLN A 325 -1.24 4.69 7.79
CA GLN A 325 -1.63 5.17 6.46
C GLN A 325 -2.36 6.51 6.57
N THR A 326 -2.16 7.39 5.60
CA THR A 326 -2.90 8.64 5.42
C THR A 326 -4.04 8.43 4.41
N PRO A 327 -4.99 9.37 4.29
CA PRO A 327 -5.96 9.40 3.18
C PRO A 327 -5.29 9.34 1.80
N LEU A 328 -4.10 9.91 1.63
CA LEU A 328 -3.32 9.83 0.39
C LEU A 328 -2.79 8.41 0.13
N HIS A 329 -2.27 7.71 1.15
CA HIS A 329 -1.89 6.30 1.02
C HIS A 329 -3.10 5.43 0.65
N LEU A 330 -4.25 5.67 1.27
CA LEU A 330 -5.49 4.97 0.94
C LEU A 330 -5.99 5.28 -0.48
N ALA A 331 -5.86 6.51 -0.96
CA ALA A 331 -6.25 6.90 -2.32
C ALA A 331 -5.41 6.19 -3.40
N VAL A 332 -4.10 6.03 -3.15
CA VAL A 332 -3.21 5.22 -3.98
C VAL A 332 -3.59 3.73 -3.89
N ILE A 333 -3.77 3.16 -2.69
CA ILE A 333 -4.14 1.74 -2.52
C ILE A 333 -5.48 1.41 -3.20
N THR A 334 -6.45 2.34 -3.16
CA THR A 334 -7.78 2.21 -3.80
C THR A 334 -7.81 2.60 -5.28
N LYS A 335 -6.69 3.05 -5.85
CA LYS A 335 -6.49 3.40 -7.27
C LYS A 335 -7.37 4.55 -7.76
N GLN A 336 -7.58 5.57 -6.92
CA GLN A 336 -8.43 6.74 -7.21
C GLN A 336 -7.61 7.92 -7.75
N GLU A 337 -7.44 7.97 -9.08
CA GLU A 337 -6.68 9.01 -9.82
C GLU A 337 -7.09 10.44 -9.41
N ASP A 338 -8.36 10.79 -9.59
CA ASP A 338 -8.98 12.05 -9.18
C ASP A 338 -8.64 12.46 -7.72
N VAL A 339 -8.81 11.52 -6.80
CA VAL A 339 -8.73 11.79 -5.35
C VAL A 339 -7.30 12.02 -4.91
N VAL A 340 -6.32 11.37 -5.55
CA VAL A 340 -4.90 11.68 -5.36
C VAL A 340 -4.61 13.12 -5.77
N GLU A 341 -5.12 13.59 -6.91
CA GLU A 341 -4.95 14.98 -7.34
C GLU A 341 -5.66 15.98 -6.41
N ASP A 342 -6.92 15.74 -6.04
CA ASP A 342 -7.68 16.57 -5.09
C ASP A 342 -6.95 16.71 -3.73
N LEU A 343 -6.43 15.60 -3.17
CA LEU A 343 -5.68 15.59 -1.91
C LEU A 343 -4.35 16.36 -2.01
N LEU A 344 -3.62 16.22 -3.10
CA LEU A 344 -2.35 16.92 -3.32
C LEU A 344 -2.55 18.42 -3.52
N GLN A 345 -3.62 18.84 -4.20
CA GLN A 345 -4.01 20.24 -4.31
C GLN A 345 -4.42 20.84 -2.95
N ALA A 346 -5.04 20.05 -2.08
CA ALA A 346 -5.42 20.44 -0.72
C ALA A 346 -4.26 20.43 0.31
N GLY A 347 -3.05 20.05 -0.09
CA GLY A 347 -1.84 20.11 0.74
C GLY A 347 -1.43 18.80 1.43
N ALA A 348 -1.89 17.64 0.95
CA ALA A 348 -1.44 16.34 1.45
C ALA A 348 0.09 16.19 1.34
N ASP A 349 0.72 15.69 2.40
CA ASP A 349 2.17 15.54 2.45
C ASP A 349 2.65 14.17 1.97
N LEU A 350 3.60 14.21 1.05
CA LEU A 350 4.18 13.04 0.40
C LEU A 350 5.27 12.36 1.24
N SER A 351 5.85 13.05 2.23
CA SER A 351 6.99 12.52 3.02
C SER A 351 6.58 11.53 4.10
N LEU A 352 5.28 11.46 4.41
CA LEU A 352 4.73 10.52 5.36
C LEU A 352 4.79 9.10 4.79
N LEU A 353 5.07 8.14 5.67
CA LEU A 353 5.26 6.72 5.33
C LEU A 353 4.19 5.85 5.99
N ASP A 354 3.87 4.69 5.41
CA ASP A 354 3.05 3.66 6.07
C ASP A 354 3.83 2.89 7.17
N ARG A 355 3.19 1.90 7.80
CA ARG A 355 3.79 1.00 8.82
C ARG A 355 4.96 0.13 8.30
N LEU A 356 5.10 0.01 6.98
CA LEU A 356 6.18 -0.66 6.25
C LEU A 356 7.21 0.33 5.68
N GLY A 357 7.14 1.61 6.03
CA GLY A 357 8.04 2.65 5.54
C GLY A 357 7.84 3.04 4.07
N ASN A 358 6.74 2.63 3.43
CA ASN A 358 6.43 3.03 2.05
C ASN A 358 5.86 4.45 2.04
N SER A 359 6.39 5.33 1.20
CA SER A 359 5.71 6.57 0.80
C SER A 359 4.67 6.29 -0.29
N ALA A 360 3.83 7.29 -0.62
CA ALA A 360 2.87 7.21 -1.72
C ALA A 360 3.51 6.77 -3.07
N LEU A 361 4.76 7.18 -3.35
CA LEU A 361 5.51 6.76 -4.54
C LEU A 361 5.79 5.25 -4.54
N HIS A 362 6.20 4.69 -3.40
CA HIS A 362 6.46 3.25 -3.24
C HIS A 362 5.18 2.44 -3.43
N LEU A 363 4.05 2.92 -2.89
CA LEU A 363 2.74 2.26 -3.07
C LEU A 363 2.28 2.28 -4.53
N ALA A 364 2.42 3.41 -5.23
CA ALA A 364 2.05 3.53 -6.64
C ALA A 364 2.95 2.66 -7.54
N ALA A 365 4.26 2.62 -7.28
CA ALA A 365 5.20 1.72 -7.95
C ALA A 365 4.86 0.24 -7.72
N LYS A 366 4.60 -0.14 -6.45
CA LYS A 366 4.28 -1.52 -6.03
C LYS A 366 3.05 -2.08 -6.72
N GLU A 367 2.01 -1.25 -6.85
CA GLU A 367 0.72 -1.62 -7.44
C GLU A 367 0.66 -1.41 -8.96
N GLY A 368 1.78 -1.04 -9.60
CA GLY A 368 1.89 -0.83 -11.05
C GLY A 368 1.11 0.38 -11.59
N GLN A 369 0.85 1.40 -10.77
CA GLN A 369 -0.08 2.49 -11.07
C GLN A 369 0.63 3.67 -11.77
N ASP A 370 0.95 3.50 -13.05
CA ASP A 370 1.66 4.46 -13.89
C ASP A 370 1.06 5.88 -13.85
N LYS A 371 -0.27 6.01 -14.03
CA LYS A 371 -0.94 7.31 -14.01
C LYS A 371 -0.84 8.02 -12.68
N ILE A 372 -1.13 7.31 -11.58
CA ILE A 372 -1.09 7.88 -10.22
C ILE A 372 0.34 8.26 -9.86
N LEU A 373 1.32 7.43 -10.24
CA LEU A 373 2.74 7.78 -10.14
C LEU A 373 3.08 9.04 -10.96
N SER A 374 2.52 9.20 -12.16
CA SER A 374 2.70 10.42 -12.97
C SER A 374 2.03 11.67 -12.37
N ILE A 375 0.99 11.53 -11.54
CA ILE A 375 0.39 12.64 -10.79
C ILE A 375 1.30 13.01 -9.62
N LEU A 376 1.72 12.01 -8.82
CA LEU A 376 2.63 12.19 -7.69
C LEU A 376 3.95 12.87 -8.11
N LEU A 377 4.59 12.39 -9.18
CA LEU A 377 5.88 12.89 -9.67
C LEU A 377 5.84 14.33 -10.24
N LYS A 378 4.66 14.89 -10.57
CA LYS A 378 4.53 16.31 -10.96
C LYS A 378 4.73 17.28 -9.80
N HIS A 379 4.54 16.83 -8.55
CA HIS A 379 4.70 17.69 -7.38
C HIS A 379 6.18 17.78 -6.96
N GLN A 380 6.68 19.00 -6.79
CA GLN A 380 8.09 19.28 -6.45
C GLN A 380 8.61 18.51 -5.22
N LYS A 381 7.74 18.26 -4.23
CA LYS A 381 8.07 17.44 -3.04
C LYS A 381 8.46 15.99 -3.39
N ALA A 382 7.91 15.40 -4.46
CA ALA A 382 8.14 14.00 -4.83
C ALA A 382 9.60 13.73 -5.19
N ALA A 383 10.30 14.68 -5.82
CA ALA A 383 11.69 14.52 -6.23
C ALA A 383 12.63 14.23 -5.03
N LEU A 384 12.34 14.79 -3.85
CA LEU A 384 13.11 14.57 -2.62
C LEU A 384 12.84 13.19 -1.96
N LEU A 385 11.93 12.40 -2.53
CA LEU A 385 11.38 11.17 -1.95
C LEU A 385 11.59 9.94 -2.85
N MET A 386 12.05 10.11 -4.09
CA MET A 386 12.31 9.01 -5.04
C MET A 386 13.45 8.10 -4.56
N ASP A 387 14.49 8.71 -4.01
CA ASP A 387 15.73 8.05 -3.57
C ASP A 387 15.71 7.64 -2.09
N GLN A 388 14.57 7.84 -1.39
CA GLN A 388 14.40 7.36 -0.02
C GLN A 388 14.06 5.86 -0.04
N PRO A 389 14.78 5.01 0.71
CA PRO A 389 14.42 3.60 0.86
C PRO A 389 13.23 3.44 1.82
N ASN A 390 12.36 2.46 1.54
CA ASN A 390 11.38 1.99 2.51
C ASN A 390 12.03 1.16 3.64
N ARG A 391 11.23 0.64 4.57
CA ARG A 391 11.73 -0.18 5.71
C ARG A 391 12.42 -1.48 5.28
N GLU A 392 12.22 -1.92 4.05
CA GLU A 392 12.87 -3.07 3.45
C GLU A 392 14.19 -2.73 2.75
N GLY A 393 14.64 -1.48 2.78
CA GLY A 393 15.84 -1.01 2.10
C GLY A 393 15.65 -0.72 0.62
N LEU A 394 14.41 -0.76 0.11
CA LEU A 394 14.09 -0.65 -1.31
C LEU A 394 13.60 0.77 -1.65
N ASN A 395 14.28 1.44 -2.59
CA ASN A 395 13.82 2.70 -3.20
C ASN A 395 12.66 2.43 -4.19
N ALA A 396 11.95 3.48 -4.61
CA ALA A 396 10.82 3.38 -5.53
C ALA A 396 11.18 2.66 -6.86
N VAL A 397 12.41 2.85 -7.37
CA VAL A 397 12.93 2.17 -8.58
C VAL A 397 13.01 0.65 -8.36
N HIS A 398 13.55 0.21 -7.22
CA HIS A 398 13.62 -1.21 -6.86
C HIS A 398 12.23 -1.82 -6.74
N VAL A 399 11.30 -1.10 -6.11
CA VAL A 399 9.90 -1.54 -6.01
C VAL A 399 9.26 -1.69 -7.40
N ALA A 400 9.42 -0.72 -8.30
CA ALA A 400 8.88 -0.79 -9.66
C ALA A 400 9.43 -1.99 -10.47
N VAL A 401 10.72 -2.31 -10.32
CA VAL A 401 11.33 -3.52 -10.89
C VAL A 401 10.74 -4.78 -10.25
N THR A 402 10.69 -4.88 -8.92
CA THR A 402 10.17 -6.09 -8.24
C THR A 402 8.71 -6.40 -8.60
N SER A 403 7.89 -5.38 -8.83
CA SER A 403 6.50 -5.50 -9.29
C SER A 403 6.34 -5.67 -10.81
N ASN A 404 7.44 -5.81 -11.57
CA ASN A 404 7.43 -5.95 -13.02
C ASN A 404 6.66 -4.84 -13.77
N SER A 405 6.75 -3.59 -13.31
CA SER A 405 6.06 -2.45 -13.94
C SER A 405 7.02 -1.57 -14.73
N LEU A 406 7.23 -1.96 -16.00
CA LEU A 406 8.00 -1.17 -16.98
C LEU A 406 7.45 0.27 -17.15
N PRO A 407 6.13 0.53 -17.20
CA PRO A 407 5.61 1.91 -17.24
C PRO A 407 5.96 2.74 -16.00
N CYS A 408 5.88 2.16 -14.79
CA CYS A 408 6.28 2.87 -13.57
C CYS A 408 7.79 3.13 -13.55
N LEU A 409 8.61 2.18 -14.02
CA LEU A 409 10.05 2.33 -14.13
C LEU A 409 10.43 3.48 -15.07
N LEU A 410 9.84 3.53 -16.28
CA LEU A 410 10.05 4.62 -17.24
C LEU A 410 9.72 6.00 -16.64
N LEU A 411 8.63 6.10 -15.86
CA LEU A 411 8.25 7.36 -15.22
C LEU A 411 9.23 7.78 -14.11
N LEU A 412 9.76 6.84 -13.34
CA LEU A 412 10.79 7.13 -12.31
C LEU A 412 12.12 7.54 -12.93
N VAL A 413 12.55 6.85 -14.00
CA VAL A 413 13.74 7.21 -14.78
C VAL A 413 13.58 8.61 -15.39
N ALA A 414 12.46 8.89 -16.06
CA ALA A 414 12.19 10.20 -16.66
C ALA A 414 12.03 11.34 -15.64
N ALA A 415 11.71 11.03 -14.37
CA ALA A 415 11.70 11.98 -13.27
C ALA A 415 13.09 12.21 -12.64
N GLY A 416 14.10 11.41 -12.99
CA GLY A 416 15.47 11.52 -12.49
C GLY A 416 15.75 10.76 -11.19
N ALA A 417 15.01 9.68 -10.90
CA ALA A 417 15.32 8.79 -9.77
C ALA A 417 16.64 8.06 -9.97
N ASN A 418 17.40 7.83 -8.89
CA ASN A 418 18.72 7.20 -8.98
C ASN A 418 18.63 5.69 -9.28
N VAL A 419 18.75 5.35 -10.56
CA VAL A 419 18.79 3.96 -11.09
C VAL A 419 19.94 3.14 -10.50
N ASN A 420 21.02 3.80 -10.11
CA ASN A 420 22.24 3.20 -9.57
C ASN A 420 22.26 3.18 -8.03
N ALA A 421 21.14 3.49 -7.37
CA ALA A 421 21.00 3.27 -5.94
C ALA A 421 21.16 1.77 -5.59
N GLN A 422 21.77 1.47 -4.46
CA GLN A 422 21.90 0.12 -3.90
C GLN A 422 20.87 -0.08 -2.78
N GLU A 423 20.17 -1.21 -2.75
CA GLU A 423 19.27 -1.56 -1.65
C GLU A 423 20.03 -2.03 -0.40
N GLN A 424 19.45 -1.83 0.78
CA GLN A 424 20.18 -1.89 2.05
C GLN A 424 20.46 -3.30 2.61
N LYS A 425 19.85 -4.37 2.07
CA LYS A 425 20.03 -5.74 2.58
C LYS A 425 21.28 -6.42 2.01
N SER A 426 21.55 -6.23 0.73
CA SER A 426 22.62 -6.91 -0.01
C SER A 426 23.35 -6.03 -1.04
N GLY A 427 23.00 -4.74 -1.15
CA GLY A 427 23.67 -3.81 -2.05
C GLY A 427 23.24 -3.93 -3.52
N ARG A 428 22.12 -4.61 -3.80
CA ARG A 428 21.64 -4.81 -5.18
C ARG A 428 21.11 -3.50 -5.79
N THR A 429 21.45 -3.25 -7.04
CA THR A 429 20.84 -2.16 -7.83
C THR A 429 19.62 -2.66 -8.60
N ALA A 430 18.83 -1.74 -9.17
CA ALA A 430 17.68 -2.07 -10.03
C ALA A 430 18.01 -3.07 -11.15
N LEU A 431 19.23 -3.00 -11.72
CA LEU A 431 19.70 -3.90 -12.78
C LEU A 431 19.92 -5.34 -12.27
N HIS A 432 20.44 -5.51 -11.05
CA HIS A 432 20.56 -6.83 -10.42
C HIS A 432 19.18 -7.48 -10.26
N LEU A 433 18.20 -6.72 -9.76
CA LEU A 433 16.83 -7.21 -9.53
C LEU A 433 16.12 -7.58 -10.85
N ALA A 434 16.33 -6.79 -11.93
CA ALA A 434 15.78 -7.11 -13.25
C ALA A 434 16.37 -8.40 -13.83
N VAL A 435 17.68 -8.61 -13.66
CA VAL A 435 18.37 -9.84 -14.08
C VAL A 435 17.98 -11.04 -13.22
N GLU A 436 17.77 -10.84 -11.92
CA GLU A 436 17.26 -11.86 -10.99
C GLU A 436 15.82 -12.31 -11.29
N GLN A 437 15.05 -11.51 -12.04
CA GLN A 437 13.73 -11.87 -12.57
C GLN A 437 13.76 -12.42 -14.02
N ASP A 438 14.95 -12.67 -14.59
CA ASP A 438 15.16 -13.01 -16.02
C ASP A 438 14.55 -11.99 -17.01
N ASN A 439 14.37 -10.74 -16.56
CA ASN A 439 13.52 -9.77 -17.25
C ASN A 439 14.31 -8.87 -18.20
N VAL A 440 14.52 -9.39 -19.42
CA VAL A 440 15.21 -8.70 -20.53
C VAL A 440 14.64 -7.30 -20.81
N SER A 441 13.32 -7.12 -20.70
CA SER A 441 12.67 -5.83 -20.98
C SER A 441 13.01 -4.75 -19.95
N LEU A 442 13.01 -5.10 -18.66
CA LEU A 442 13.42 -4.18 -17.60
C LEU A 442 14.93 -3.93 -17.62
N ALA A 443 15.75 -4.98 -17.80
CA ALA A 443 17.19 -4.84 -17.93
C ALA A 443 17.58 -3.92 -19.10
N GLY A 444 16.95 -4.11 -20.27
CA GLY A 444 17.15 -3.24 -21.43
C GLY A 444 16.74 -1.79 -21.18
N CYS A 445 15.60 -1.57 -20.51
CA CYS A 445 15.15 -0.23 -20.13
C CYS A 445 16.16 0.48 -19.20
N LEU A 446 16.69 -0.22 -18.20
CA LEU A 446 17.66 0.31 -17.24
C LEU A 446 18.99 0.68 -17.93
N LEU A 447 19.45 -0.15 -18.87
CA LEU A 447 20.70 0.07 -19.60
C LEU A 447 20.60 1.17 -20.68
N LEU A 448 19.44 1.28 -21.36
CA LEU A 448 19.29 2.15 -22.54
C LEU A 448 18.65 3.51 -22.24
N GLU A 449 17.74 3.59 -21.27
CA GLU A 449 17.07 4.86 -20.88
C GLU A 449 17.46 5.31 -19.46
N GLY A 450 17.91 4.39 -18.59
CA GLY A 450 18.25 4.68 -17.18
C GLY A 450 19.73 4.92 -16.85
N GLU A 451 20.63 4.86 -17.83
CA GLU A 451 22.10 4.97 -17.65
C GLU A 451 22.63 4.10 -16.48
N ALA A 452 22.13 2.86 -16.39
CA ALA A 452 22.55 1.90 -15.37
C ALA A 452 24.00 1.46 -15.57
N HIS A 453 24.81 1.51 -14.50
CA HIS A 453 26.19 1.07 -14.50
C HIS A 453 26.23 -0.47 -14.58
N VAL A 454 26.67 -0.99 -15.72
CA VAL A 454 26.54 -2.42 -16.07
C VAL A 454 27.29 -3.31 -15.09
N ASP A 455 28.50 -2.92 -14.69
CA ASP A 455 29.37 -3.61 -13.74
C ASP A 455 29.23 -3.07 -12.31
N SER A 456 28.04 -2.60 -11.93
CA SER A 456 27.68 -2.37 -10.51
C SER A 456 27.89 -3.66 -9.72
N THR A 457 28.37 -3.58 -8.48
CA THR A 457 28.54 -4.74 -7.59
C THR A 457 27.52 -4.76 -6.43
N THR A 458 27.20 -5.94 -5.92
CA THR A 458 26.57 -6.13 -4.60
C THR A 458 27.60 -5.98 -3.47
N TYR A 459 27.16 -6.10 -2.21
CA TYR A 459 28.07 -6.18 -1.06
C TYR A 459 29.01 -7.41 -1.11
N ASP A 460 28.64 -8.44 -1.88
CA ASP A 460 29.41 -9.67 -2.10
C ASP A 460 30.34 -9.59 -3.33
N GLY A 461 30.47 -8.41 -3.96
CA GLY A 461 31.26 -8.19 -5.18
C GLY A 461 30.59 -8.67 -6.48
N THR A 462 29.50 -9.41 -6.38
CA THR A 462 28.75 -9.98 -7.51
C THR A 462 28.16 -8.88 -8.41
N THR A 463 28.36 -8.96 -9.73
CA THR A 463 27.77 -8.06 -10.73
C THR A 463 26.49 -8.66 -11.37
N PRO A 464 25.67 -7.90 -12.12
CA PRO A 464 24.54 -8.46 -12.85
C PRO A 464 24.96 -9.55 -13.85
N LEU A 465 26.19 -9.48 -14.39
CA LEU A 465 26.70 -10.48 -15.32
C LEU A 465 26.95 -11.84 -14.65
N HIS A 466 27.42 -11.84 -13.39
CA HIS A 466 27.51 -13.07 -12.57
C HIS A 466 26.12 -13.72 -12.42
N ILE A 467 25.10 -12.93 -12.06
CA ILE A 467 23.73 -13.44 -11.85
C ILE A 467 23.16 -14.02 -13.15
N ALA A 468 23.37 -13.35 -14.28
CA ALA A 468 22.95 -13.86 -15.59
C ALA A 468 23.69 -15.15 -15.98
N ALA A 469 24.98 -15.26 -15.63
CA ALA A 469 25.82 -16.40 -15.96
C ALA A 469 25.50 -17.64 -15.13
N GLY A 470 25.41 -17.50 -13.80
CA GLY A 470 25.03 -18.56 -12.85
C GLY A 470 23.62 -19.12 -13.07
N ARG A 471 22.74 -18.35 -13.73
CA ARG A 471 21.40 -18.79 -14.14
C ARG A 471 21.32 -19.36 -15.56
N GLY A 472 22.38 -19.24 -16.35
CA GLY A 472 22.40 -19.68 -17.75
C GLY A 472 21.59 -18.78 -18.71
N SER A 473 21.20 -17.58 -18.28
CA SER A 473 20.31 -16.66 -19.00
C SER A 473 20.98 -16.02 -20.23
N THR A 474 21.09 -16.78 -21.33
CA THR A 474 21.80 -16.37 -22.57
C THR A 474 21.39 -15.00 -23.10
N ARG A 475 20.09 -14.68 -23.10
CA ARG A 475 19.56 -13.38 -23.53
C ARG A 475 20.08 -12.22 -22.68
N LEU A 476 20.16 -12.39 -21.36
CA LEU A 476 20.66 -11.38 -20.44
C LEU A 476 22.18 -11.28 -20.45
N ALA A 477 22.90 -12.42 -20.53
CA ALA A 477 24.34 -12.43 -20.69
C ALA A 477 24.76 -11.70 -21.98
N ALA A 478 24.05 -11.94 -23.09
CA ALA A 478 24.27 -11.23 -24.36
C ALA A 478 23.95 -9.74 -24.26
N LEU A 479 22.84 -9.36 -23.62
CA LEU A 479 22.45 -7.95 -23.42
C LEU A 479 23.47 -7.18 -22.59
N LEU A 480 23.87 -7.72 -21.43
CA LEU A 480 24.85 -7.11 -20.54
C LEU A 480 26.23 -7.03 -21.23
N LYS A 481 26.66 -8.10 -21.91
CA LYS A 481 27.93 -8.10 -22.65
C LYS A 481 27.94 -7.09 -23.80
N ALA A 482 26.80 -6.88 -24.47
CA ALA A 482 26.64 -5.87 -25.50
C ALA A 482 26.57 -4.43 -24.94
N ALA A 483 26.06 -4.25 -23.72
CA ALA A 483 26.08 -2.97 -23.00
C ALA A 483 27.48 -2.60 -22.46
N GLY A 484 28.44 -3.54 -22.50
CA GLY A 484 29.85 -3.30 -22.16
C GLY A 484 30.39 -4.11 -20.99
N ALA A 485 29.59 -4.98 -20.37
CA ALA A 485 29.97 -5.70 -19.16
C ALA A 485 31.28 -6.50 -19.28
N ASP A 486 32.06 -6.52 -18.20
CA ASP A 486 33.33 -7.23 -18.12
C ASP A 486 33.17 -8.63 -17.48
N PRO A 487 33.40 -9.73 -18.23
CA PRO A 487 33.32 -11.10 -17.73
C PRO A 487 34.52 -11.51 -16.87
N LEU A 488 35.48 -10.60 -16.61
CA LEU A 488 36.67 -10.83 -15.80
C LEU A 488 36.61 -10.16 -14.42
N VAL A 489 35.49 -9.54 -14.04
CA VAL A 489 35.29 -9.02 -12.67
C VAL A 489 35.17 -10.19 -11.71
N GLU A 490 36.02 -10.25 -10.69
CA GLU A 490 35.95 -11.21 -9.59
C GLU A 490 34.97 -10.72 -8.49
N ASN A 491 34.12 -11.60 -7.96
CA ASN A 491 33.34 -11.35 -6.73
C ASN A 491 34.12 -11.75 -5.46
N PHE A 492 33.47 -11.79 -4.29
CA PHE A 492 34.08 -12.22 -3.03
C PHE A 492 33.80 -13.70 -2.67
N GLU A 493 33.24 -14.48 -3.60
CA GLU A 493 33.04 -15.92 -3.44
C GLU A 493 34.32 -16.65 -3.93
N PRO A 494 34.97 -17.48 -3.10
CA PRO A 494 36.25 -18.10 -3.46
C PRO A 494 36.06 -19.15 -4.55
N LEU A 495 36.95 -19.15 -5.55
CA LEU A 495 36.90 -20.09 -6.69
C LEU A 495 37.06 -21.57 -6.30
N TYR A 496 37.55 -21.86 -5.08
CA TYR A 496 37.76 -23.21 -4.57
C TYR A 496 37.30 -23.32 -3.11
N ASP A 497 36.58 -24.39 -2.78
CA ASP A 497 36.37 -24.81 -1.39
C ASP A 497 37.72 -25.09 -0.72
N TRP A 498 37.89 -24.57 0.51
CA TRP A 498 39.13 -24.71 1.28
C TRP A 498 39.18 -26.09 1.97
N ASP A 499 39.28 -27.15 1.15
CA ASP A 499 39.33 -28.54 1.60
C ASP A 499 40.48 -28.76 2.59
N GLU A 500 40.23 -29.45 3.72
CA GLU A 500 41.05 -29.43 4.96
C GLU A 500 42.46 -30.05 4.82
N SER A 501 42.91 -30.36 3.60
CA SER A 501 44.22 -30.95 3.29
C SER A 501 45.37 -29.95 3.17
N TRP A 502 45.10 -28.64 3.03
CA TRP A 502 46.10 -27.62 2.68
C TRP A 502 46.94 -27.06 3.85
N GLU A 503 46.90 -27.65 5.05
CA GLU A 503 47.82 -27.35 6.18
C GLU A 503 49.32 -27.62 5.89
N ARG A 504 49.71 -27.95 4.64
CA ARG A 504 51.12 -28.19 4.26
C ARG A 504 51.55 -27.43 3.01
N ALA A 505 52.17 -26.27 3.29
CA ALA A 505 53.27 -25.64 2.55
C ALA A 505 52.99 -24.37 1.72
N SER A 506 52.57 -23.29 2.38
CA SER A 506 53.13 -21.95 2.14
C SER A 506 52.90 -21.01 3.34
N GLU A 507 53.93 -20.25 3.74
CA GLU A 507 53.81 -19.12 4.69
C GLU A 507 53.46 -17.83 3.95
N ASP A 508 52.49 -17.91 3.04
CA ASP A 508 52.02 -16.81 2.19
C ASP A 508 50.49 -16.75 2.34
N GLU A 509 49.97 -15.63 2.87
CA GLU A 509 48.53 -15.40 3.03
C GLU A 509 47.92 -15.03 1.67
N GLY A 510 47.97 -15.99 0.75
CA GLY A 510 47.55 -15.82 -0.64
C GLY A 510 46.09 -15.41 -0.72
N MET A 511 45.83 -14.24 -1.31
CA MET A 511 44.50 -13.78 -1.66
C MET A 511 43.87 -14.82 -2.62
N VAL A 512 42.86 -15.54 -2.14
CA VAL A 512 42.11 -16.50 -2.96
C VAL A 512 41.35 -15.69 -4.03
N PRO A 513 41.54 -15.98 -5.34
CA PRO A 513 40.79 -15.30 -6.40
C PRO A 513 39.29 -15.54 -6.26
N GLY A 514 38.51 -14.51 -6.58
CA GLY A 514 37.06 -14.62 -6.64
C GLY A 514 36.60 -15.44 -7.85
N THR A 515 35.34 -15.89 -7.82
CA THR A 515 34.70 -16.40 -9.04
C THR A 515 34.44 -15.24 -10.00
N THR A 516 34.61 -15.49 -11.31
CA THR A 516 34.18 -14.55 -12.36
C THR A 516 32.85 -14.98 -12.98
N PRO A 517 32.15 -14.11 -13.74
CA PRO A 517 31.00 -14.51 -14.56
C PRO A 517 31.32 -15.64 -15.54
N LEU A 518 32.59 -15.78 -15.95
CA LEU A 518 33.01 -16.85 -16.85
C LEU A 518 33.08 -18.21 -16.16
N ASP A 519 33.53 -18.25 -14.90
CA ASP A 519 33.56 -19.46 -14.07
C ASP A 519 32.15 -19.87 -13.63
N MET A 520 31.29 -18.90 -13.35
CA MET A 520 29.86 -19.09 -13.03
C MET A 520 29.00 -19.50 -14.25
N ALA A 521 29.53 -19.65 -15.45
CA ALA A 521 28.74 -19.86 -16.67
C ALA A 521 28.01 -21.23 -16.70
N ALA A 522 26.76 -21.25 -16.23
CA ALA A 522 25.96 -22.48 -16.08
C ALA A 522 25.54 -23.15 -17.41
N SER A 523 25.78 -22.51 -18.57
CA SER A 523 25.56 -23.11 -19.90
C SER A 523 26.70 -22.79 -20.87
N TRP A 524 26.98 -23.74 -21.76
CA TRP A 524 28.02 -23.57 -22.79
C TRP A 524 27.72 -22.39 -23.73
N GLN A 525 26.43 -22.09 -23.97
CA GLN A 525 25.99 -20.92 -24.74
C GLN A 525 26.37 -19.63 -24.03
N VAL A 526 26.16 -19.52 -22.70
CA VAL A 526 26.63 -18.36 -21.93
C VAL A 526 28.15 -18.25 -21.98
N PHE A 527 28.89 -19.33 -21.72
CA PHE A 527 30.35 -19.34 -21.78
C PHE A 527 30.88 -18.85 -23.14
N ASP A 528 30.25 -19.27 -24.23
CA ASP A 528 30.56 -18.84 -25.60
C ASP A 528 30.27 -17.34 -25.82
N ILE A 529 29.14 -16.82 -25.32
CA ILE A 529 28.76 -15.41 -25.41
C ILE A 529 29.72 -14.51 -24.61
N LEU A 530 30.12 -14.95 -23.40
CA LEU A 530 31.06 -14.21 -22.56
C LEU A 530 32.46 -14.12 -23.22
N ASN A 531 32.89 -15.19 -23.89
CA ASN A 531 34.08 -15.22 -24.74
C ASN A 531 33.93 -14.46 -26.08
N GLY A 532 32.78 -13.83 -26.34
CA GLY A 532 32.56 -12.95 -27.49
C GLY A 532 32.10 -13.64 -28.78
N LYS A 533 31.57 -14.88 -28.72
CA LYS A 533 30.78 -15.42 -29.85
C LYS A 533 29.44 -14.66 -29.96
N PRO A 534 28.90 -14.47 -31.17
CA PRO A 534 27.60 -13.84 -31.34
C PRO A 534 26.49 -14.68 -30.70
N TYR A 535 25.48 -14.02 -30.13
CA TYR A 535 24.27 -14.69 -29.64
C TYR A 535 23.40 -15.15 -30.81
N GLU A 536 23.26 -16.47 -30.96
CA GLU A 536 22.28 -17.08 -31.87
C GLU A 536 20.97 -17.34 -31.10
N PRO A 537 19.84 -16.71 -31.48
CA PRO A 537 18.57 -16.93 -30.81
C PRO A 537 17.96 -18.29 -31.17
N GLU A 538 17.60 -19.08 -30.16
CA GLU A 538 16.79 -20.29 -30.36
C GLU A 538 15.36 -19.89 -30.79
N VAL A 539 15.11 -19.96 -32.10
CA VAL A 539 13.80 -19.67 -32.70
C VAL A 539 12.88 -20.88 -32.55
N THR A 540 12.00 -20.84 -31.55
CA THR A 540 10.81 -21.69 -31.51
C THR A 540 9.89 -21.36 -32.68
N ALA A 541 9.48 -22.38 -33.45
CA ALA A 541 8.83 -22.20 -34.74
C ALA A 541 7.45 -21.48 -34.70
N ASP A 542 6.84 -21.36 -33.52
CA ASP A 542 5.50 -20.78 -33.35
C ASP A 542 5.47 -19.24 -33.44
N ASP A 543 6.60 -18.56 -33.21
CA ASP A 543 6.71 -17.10 -33.42
C ASP A 543 6.81 -16.71 -34.91
N ALA A 544 6.95 -17.69 -35.81
CA ALA A 544 7.03 -17.48 -37.25
C ALA A 544 5.66 -17.20 -37.90
N LEU A 545 4.94 -16.18 -37.40
CA LEU A 545 3.88 -15.52 -38.16
C LEU A 545 4.42 -15.17 -39.56
N ALA A 546 3.64 -15.46 -40.61
CA ALA A 546 4.08 -15.36 -42.00
C ALA A 546 4.46 -13.92 -42.39
N GLN A 547 5.73 -13.58 -42.15
CA GLN A 547 6.21 -12.21 -42.11
C GLN A 547 6.45 -11.71 -43.54
N GLY A 548 5.69 -10.68 -43.95
CA GLY A 548 5.84 -10.05 -45.24
C GLY A 548 7.25 -9.47 -45.40
N ASP A 549 7.95 -9.89 -46.45
CA ASP A 549 9.30 -9.46 -46.75
C ASP A 549 9.32 -7.96 -47.11
N MET A 550 9.87 -7.14 -46.21
CA MET A 550 9.87 -5.68 -46.31
C MET A 550 10.61 -5.17 -47.56
N LYS A 551 11.48 -6.00 -48.17
CA LYS A 551 12.18 -5.74 -49.42
C LYS A 551 11.28 -5.76 -50.67
N GLN A 552 10.03 -6.24 -50.53
CA GLN A 552 9.05 -6.29 -51.62
C GLN A 552 8.14 -5.04 -51.65
N LEU A 553 8.26 -4.13 -50.68
CA LEU A 553 7.60 -2.83 -50.71
C LEU A 553 8.36 -1.86 -51.61
N SER A 554 7.66 -1.18 -52.52
CA SER A 554 8.26 -0.13 -53.35
C SER A 554 8.60 1.11 -52.52
N GLU A 555 9.50 1.95 -53.03
CA GLU A 555 9.90 3.19 -52.36
C GLU A 555 8.72 4.15 -52.15
N GLU A 556 7.73 4.18 -53.06
CA GLU A 556 6.50 4.95 -52.84
C GLU A 556 5.66 4.39 -51.69
N ALA A 557 5.63 3.07 -51.51
CA ALA A 557 4.94 2.41 -50.41
C ALA A 557 5.66 2.64 -49.07
N LYS A 558 7.00 2.55 -49.02
CA LYS A 558 7.80 2.93 -47.85
C LYS A 558 7.55 4.40 -47.47
N LEU A 559 7.59 5.32 -48.44
CA LEU A 559 7.32 6.75 -48.23
C LEU A 559 5.88 7.07 -47.78
N GLN A 560 4.88 6.32 -48.25
CA GLN A 560 3.50 6.44 -47.75
C GLN A 560 3.38 5.91 -46.31
N LEU A 561 4.06 4.81 -45.99
CA LEU A 561 4.04 4.21 -44.66
C LEU A 561 4.72 5.12 -43.62
N TYR A 562 5.87 5.73 -43.93
CA TYR A 562 6.49 6.73 -43.05
C TYR A 562 5.52 7.90 -42.77
N LYS A 563 4.89 8.45 -43.81
CA LYS A 563 3.92 9.55 -43.67
C LYS A 563 2.69 9.19 -42.83
N LEU A 564 2.26 7.93 -42.83
CA LEU A 564 1.16 7.48 -41.97
C LEU A 564 1.61 7.32 -40.50
N LEU A 565 2.83 6.83 -40.28
CA LEU A 565 3.39 6.58 -38.94
C LEU A 565 3.90 7.86 -38.25
N GLU A 566 4.20 8.92 -39.00
CA GLU A 566 4.55 10.26 -38.50
C GLU A 566 3.34 11.12 -38.11
N ILE A 567 2.10 10.70 -38.45
CA ILE A 567 0.89 11.38 -37.96
C ILE A 567 0.78 11.16 -36.45
N PRO A 568 0.55 12.22 -35.64
CA PRO A 568 0.33 12.11 -34.20
C PRO A 568 -1.07 11.58 -33.85
N ASP A 569 -1.39 10.40 -34.36
CA ASP A 569 -2.57 9.60 -34.00
C ASP A 569 -2.20 8.70 -32.80
N PRO A 570 -2.93 8.75 -31.67
CA PRO A 570 -2.61 7.94 -30.49
C PRO A 570 -2.59 6.43 -30.76
N ASP A 571 -3.41 5.93 -31.68
CA ASP A 571 -3.55 4.50 -31.96
C ASP A 571 -2.63 4.00 -33.10
N ARG A 572 -2.06 4.92 -33.89
CA ARG A 572 -1.41 4.60 -35.18
C ARG A 572 -0.02 5.21 -35.42
N ASN A 573 0.55 5.85 -34.41
CA ASN A 573 1.92 6.38 -34.46
C ASN A 573 3.00 5.29 -34.54
N TRP A 574 4.20 5.70 -34.96
CA TRP A 574 5.39 4.85 -35.03
C TRP A 574 5.79 4.20 -33.69
N ALA A 575 5.49 4.79 -32.53
CA ALA A 575 5.89 4.25 -31.22
C ALA A 575 5.04 3.02 -30.81
N MET A 576 3.76 3.03 -31.15
CA MET A 576 2.87 1.86 -31.06
C MET A 576 3.28 0.76 -32.03
N LEU A 577 3.85 1.10 -33.18
CA LEU A 577 4.47 0.11 -34.08
C LEU A 577 5.74 -0.47 -33.46
N ALA A 578 6.64 0.34 -32.89
CA ALA A 578 7.84 -0.13 -32.19
C ALA A 578 7.49 -1.13 -31.09
N GLN A 579 6.49 -0.81 -30.27
CA GLN A 579 6.02 -1.68 -29.19
C GLN A 579 5.48 -3.02 -29.72
N LYS A 580 4.72 -3.01 -30.83
CA LYS A 580 4.22 -4.23 -31.51
C LYS A 580 5.32 -5.06 -32.19
N LEU A 581 6.45 -4.44 -32.55
CA LEU A 581 7.61 -5.10 -33.14
C LEU A 581 8.68 -5.48 -32.11
N GLY A 582 8.40 -5.38 -30.80
CA GLY A 582 9.35 -5.66 -29.72
C GLY A 582 10.42 -4.57 -29.50
N LEU A 583 10.55 -3.62 -30.42
CA LEU A 583 11.49 -2.49 -30.37
C LEU A 583 11.03 -1.35 -29.43
N GLY A 584 10.01 -1.56 -28.60
CA GLY A 584 9.43 -0.54 -27.74
C GLY A 584 10.39 0.06 -26.70
N ILE A 585 11.46 -0.67 -26.34
CA ILE A 585 12.54 -0.22 -25.43
C ILE A 585 13.41 0.87 -26.09
N LEU A 586 13.38 0.99 -27.42
CA LEU A 586 14.12 2.01 -28.17
C LEU A 586 13.24 3.25 -28.48
N ASN A 587 12.03 3.35 -27.90
CA ASN A 587 11.11 4.45 -28.20
C ASN A 587 11.69 5.83 -27.85
N HIS A 588 12.45 5.98 -26.76
CA HIS A 588 13.11 7.27 -26.49
C HIS A 588 14.23 7.56 -27.49
N ALA A 589 15.05 6.56 -27.82
CA ALA A 589 16.11 6.70 -28.84
C ALA A 589 15.54 7.08 -30.23
N PHE A 590 14.39 6.52 -30.63
CA PHE A 590 13.71 6.88 -31.87
C PHE A 590 13.13 8.31 -31.83
N ARG A 591 12.64 8.82 -30.68
CA ARG A 591 12.19 10.23 -30.54
C ARG A 591 13.31 11.24 -30.78
N LEU A 592 14.56 10.87 -30.49
CA LEU A 592 15.73 11.71 -30.68
C LEU A 592 16.23 11.71 -32.14
N SER A 593 15.68 10.86 -33.02
CA SER A 593 15.96 10.90 -34.45
C SER A 593 15.22 12.05 -35.16
N PRO A 594 15.81 12.71 -36.16
CA PRO A 594 15.10 13.67 -37.02
C PRO A 594 13.98 13.03 -37.88
N ALA A 595 13.89 11.70 -37.96
CA ALA A 595 12.80 10.99 -38.64
C ALA A 595 12.49 9.65 -37.91
N PRO A 596 11.74 9.68 -36.79
CA PRO A 596 11.53 8.51 -35.91
C PRO A 596 10.96 7.29 -36.64
N ALA A 597 9.93 7.49 -37.48
CA ALA A 597 9.30 6.42 -38.24
C ALA A 597 10.26 5.80 -39.28
N LYS A 598 11.11 6.62 -39.92
CA LYS A 598 12.13 6.09 -40.82
C LYS A 598 13.19 5.32 -40.05
N THR A 599 13.74 5.87 -38.98
CA THR A 599 14.80 5.21 -38.20
C THR A 599 14.35 3.89 -37.57
N LEU A 600 13.10 3.80 -37.10
CA LEU A 600 12.50 2.54 -36.66
C LEU A 600 12.52 1.48 -37.77
N MET A 601 12.04 1.86 -38.96
CA MET A 601 11.92 0.96 -40.10
C MET A 601 13.29 0.60 -40.72
N ASP A 602 14.24 1.54 -40.75
CA ASP A 602 15.62 1.30 -41.14
C ASP A 602 16.30 0.30 -40.17
N ASN A 603 16.10 0.44 -38.84
CA ASN A 603 16.62 -0.52 -37.86
C ASN A 603 15.94 -1.90 -37.96
N TYR A 604 14.64 -1.93 -38.24
CA TYR A 604 13.90 -3.16 -38.49
C TYR A 604 14.44 -3.87 -39.76
N GLU A 605 14.53 -3.18 -40.89
CA GLU A 605 15.07 -3.73 -42.15
C GLU A 605 16.52 -4.23 -41.96
N MET A 606 17.37 -3.48 -41.25
CA MET A 606 18.72 -3.92 -40.87
C MET A 606 18.71 -5.17 -39.99
N SER A 607 17.82 -5.30 -38.99
CA SER A 607 17.74 -6.52 -38.16
C SER A 607 17.30 -7.77 -38.93
N PHE A 608 16.64 -7.62 -40.09
CA PHE A 608 16.34 -8.73 -40.99
C PHE A 608 17.44 -9.00 -42.02
N GLU A 609 18.26 -8.01 -42.38
CA GLU A 609 19.51 -8.27 -43.11
C GLU A 609 20.53 -8.99 -42.22
N THR A 610 20.68 -8.56 -40.96
CA THR A 610 21.51 -9.23 -39.96
C THR A 610 20.74 -10.35 -39.24
N ARG A 611 20.22 -11.35 -39.96
CA ARG A 611 19.74 -12.61 -39.33
C ARG A 611 20.83 -13.43 -38.61
N THR A 612 22.02 -12.85 -38.41
CA THR A 612 23.15 -13.34 -37.61
C THR A 612 23.59 -12.34 -36.52
N VAL A 613 22.93 -11.18 -36.37
CA VAL A 613 23.25 -10.17 -35.34
C VAL A 613 21.99 -9.43 -34.90
N SER A 614 21.95 -9.08 -33.62
CA SER A 614 21.16 -7.98 -33.05
C SER A 614 19.72 -8.26 -32.59
N ALA A 615 19.60 -8.30 -31.25
CA ALA A 615 18.78 -7.32 -30.53
C ALA A 615 19.66 -6.14 -30.03
N THR A 616 20.61 -5.72 -30.88
CA THR A 616 21.68 -4.74 -30.60
C THR A 616 21.76 -3.75 -31.76
N ALA A 617 20.74 -2.88 -31.82
CA ALA A 617 20.77 -1.71 -32.71
C ALA A 617 22.07 -0.93 -32.46
N VAL A 618 22.96 -0.88 -33.46
CA VAL A 618 24.32 -0.35 -33.30
C VAL A 618 24.28 1.17 -33.22
N TRP A 619 24.01 1.68 -32.01
CA TRP A 619 24.09 3.10 -31.73
C TRP A 619 25.55 3.55 -31.67
N ARG A 620 26.10 3.94 -32.83
CA ARG A 620 27.29 4.79 -32.83
C ARG A 620 26.88 6.16 -32.27
N PRO A 621 27.53 6.67 -31.22
CA PRO A 621 27.33 8.06 -30.82
C PRO A 621 27.69 8.97 -32.00
N PRO A 622 27.01 10.12 -32.16
CA PRO A 622 27.31 11.07 -33.22
C PRO A 622 28.77 11.53 -33.08
N SER A 623 29.60 11.18 -34.07
CA SER A 623 31.02 11.52 -34.05
C SER A 623 31.20 13.03 -33.94
N ALA A 624 31.86 13.50 -32.89
CA ALA A 624 32.15 14.90 -32.69
C ALA A 624 32.94 15.45 -33.89
N SER A 625 32.27 16.19 -34.77
CA SER A 625 32.90 16.80 -35.93
C SER A 625 33.81 17.93 -35.45
N SER A 626 35.11 17.74 -35.65
CA SER A 626 36.14 18.62 -35.14
C SER A 626 36.10 19.99 -35.82
N ALA A 627 35.44 20.95 -35.17
CA ALA A 627 35.50 22.36 -35.52
C ALA A 627 36.93 22.89 -35.27
N SER A 628 37.81 22.70 -36.25
CA SER A 628 39.22 23.10 -36.22
C SER A 628 39.37 24.62 -36.22
N ARG A 629 39.27 25.23 -35.03
CA ARG A 629 39.65 26.63 -34.79
C ARG A 629 41.16 26.74 -34.60
N SER A 630 41.84 27.35 -35.56
CA SER A 630 42.98 28.26 -35.32
C SER A 630 43.58 28.82 -36.62
N PRO A 631 44.08 30.06 -36.62
CA PRO A 631 43.65 31.22 -35.83
C PRO A 631 42.54 32.03 -36.56
#